data_AF-A0A7L6B817-F1
#
_entry.id   AF-A0A7L6B817-F1
#
_cell.length_a   1.000
_cell.length_b   1.000
_cell.length_c   1.000
_cell.angle_alpha   90.00
_cell.angle_beta   90.00
_cell.angle_gamma   90.00
#
_symmetry.space_group_name_H-M   'P 1'
#
loop_
_entity.id
_entity.type
_entity.pdbx_description
1 polymer ?
#
loop_
_entity_poly.entity_id
_entity_poly.type
_entity_poly.pdbx_seq_one_letter_code
_entity_poly.pdbx_strand_id
1 'polypeptide(L)'
;MTDRPARSARALAVLDERLNQLDHQPARPAWNCQSCGGPWPCSPAKVRLAEAYAGDRTGLSVYMSALYAAALNELPTTSADWLYGAFIRWTRSLPRKSPAAPDGRRNKKEINRAVRTPQPV
;
A
#
# COMPACT_ATOMS: atom_id res chain seq x y z
N MET A 1 11.85 13.86 -24.39
CA MET A 1 10.67 13.06 -24.00
C MET A 1 10.94 12.52 -22.61
N THR A 2 10.63 13.30 -21.57
CA THR A 2 10.87 12.89 -20.18
C THR A 2 9.80 11.90 -19.77
N ASP A 3 10.20 10.66 -19.56
CA ASP A 3 9.42 9.66 -18.82
C ASP A 3 9.14 10.23 -17.43
N ARG A 4 7.94 10.75 -17.23
CA ARG A 4 7.52 11.22 -15.91
C ARG A 4 7.20 9.94 -15.15
N PRO A 5 8.00 9.54 -14.13
CA PRO A 5 7.65 8.36 -13.36
C PRO A 5 6.22 8.57 -12.88
N ALA A 6 5.38 7.55 -13.08
CA ALA A 6 4.02 7.56 -12.59
C ALA A 6 4.07 8.04 -11.13
N ARG A 7 3.13 8.90 -10.70
CA ARG A 7 3.13 9.49 -9.35
C ARG A 7 3.36 8.43 -8.25
N SER A 8 2.97 7.17 -8.52
CA SER A 8 3.23 5.98 -7.72
C SER A 8 4.72 5.63 -7.56
N ALA A 9 5.57 5.68 -8.59
CA ALA A 9 6.98 5.29 -8.48
C ALA A 9 7.77 6.25 -7.58
N ARG A 10 7.52 7.56 -7.69
CA ARG A 10 8.12 8.55 -6.77
C ARG A 10 7.55 8.42 -5.36
N ALA A 11 6.26 8.10 -5.21
CA ALA A 11 5.66 7.84 -3.92
C ALA A 11 6.24 6.57 -3.26
N LEU A 12 6.44 5.49 -4.02
CA LEU A 12 7.04 4.24 -3.55
C LEU A 12 8.49 4.43 -3.12
N ALA A 13 9.29 5.24 -3.83
CA ALA A 13 10.66 5.54 -3.42
C ALA A 13 10.75 6.35 -2.11
N VAL A 14 9.87 7.34 -1.93
CA VAL A 14 9.79 8.10 -0.67
C VAL A 14 9.27 7.23 0.47
N LEU A 15 8.35 6.31 0.17
CA LEU A 15 7.84 5.35 1.15
C LEU A 15 8.92 4.34 1.52
N ASP A 16 9.68 3.78 0.58
CA ASP A 16 10.80 2.87 0.83
C ASP A 16 11.81 3.48 1.82
N GLU A 17 12.23 4.73 1.61
CA GLU A 17 13.13 5.44 2.52
C GLU A 17 12.53 5.62 3.93
N ARG A 18 11.25 6.00 4.02
CA ARG A 18 10.55 6.12 5.31
C ARG A 18 10.37 4.79 6.01
N LEU A 19 10.14 3.73 5.22
CA LEU A 19 9.96 2.38 5.73
C LEU A 19 11.30 1.81 6.18
N ASN A 20 12.41 2.14 5.53
CA ASN A 20 13.78 1.76 5.93
C ASN A 20 14.17 2.34 7.30
N GLN A 21 13.54 3.44 7.72
CA GLN A 21 13.72 4.04 9.04
C GLN A 21 12.84 3.42 10.13
N LEU A 22 11.93 2.51 9.80
CA LEU A 22 11.12 1.81 10.80
C LEU A 22 12.01 0.82 11.58
N ASP A 23 11.81 0.72 12.88
CA ASP A 23 12.37 -0.41 13.62
C ASP A 23 11.78 -1.73 13.04
N HIS A 24 12.57 -2.81 13.01
CA HIS A 24 12.24 -4.10 12.37
C HIS A 24 12.38 -4.19 10.83
N GLN A 25 13.56 -3.83 10.31
CA GLN A 25 13.92 -4.00 8.89
C GLN A 25 14.18 -5.45 8.47
N PRO A 26 13.96 -5.81 7.19
CA PRO A 26 14.41 -7.09 6.65
C PRO A 26 15.94 -7.09 6.48
N ALA A 27 16.62 -8.11 6.99
CA ALA A 27 17.99 -8.44 6.64
C ALA A 27 17.97 -9.38 5.43
N ARG A 28 18.39 -8.86 4.28
CA ARG A 28 18.53 -9.65 3.05
C ARG A 28 19.92 -10.29 2.98
N PRO A 29 20.06 -11.50 2.40
CA PRO A 29 19.02 -12.28 1.71
C PRO A 29 18.23 -13.23 2.62
N ALA A 30 18.50 -13.27 3.93
CA ALA A 30 17.86 -14.23 4.84
C ALA A 30 16.37 -13.92 5.11
N TRP A 31 15.92 -12.69 4.84
CA TRP A 31 14.58 -12.18 5.15
C TRP A 31 14.17 -12.40 6.60
N ASN A 32 15.13 -12.26 7.51
CA ASN A 32 14.87 -12.17 8.94
C ASN A 32 14.79 -10.69 9.35
N CYS A 33 14.14 -10.44 10.47
CA CYS A 33 14.03 -9.11 11.05
C CYS A 33 15.34 -8.75 11.75
N GLN A 34 15.95 -7.62 11.40
CA GLN A 34 17.20 -7.15 12.01
C GLN A 34 17.06 -6.92 13.53
N SER A 35 15.89 -6.45 14.00
CA SER A 35 15.67 -6.19 15.43
C SER A 35 15.20 -7.42 16.23
N CYS A 36 14.53 -8.39 15.59
CA CYS A 36 13.98 -9.57 16.29
C CYS A 36 14.73 -10.88 16.04
N GLY A 37 15.50 -10.98 14.95
CA GLY A 37 16.07 -12.25 14.45
C GLY A 37 15.07 -13.23 13.82
N GLY A 38 13.75 -13.09 14.07
CA GLY A 38 12.71 -13.94 13.50
C GLY A 38 12.37 -13.65 12.03
N PRO A 39 11.47 -14.42 11.40
CA PRO A 39 11.09 -14.23 9.99
C PRO A 39 10.44 -12.87 9.77
N TRP A 40 10.89 -12.17 8.73
CA TRP A 40 10.31 -10.90 8.30
C TRP A 40 9.22 -11.15 7.25
N PRO A 41 8.09 -10.42 7.27
CA PRO A 41 7.73 -9.39 8.24
C PRO A 41 7.26 -10.00 9.57
N CYS A 42 7.92 -9.59 10.67
CA CYS A 42 7.51 -9.95 12.03
C CYS A 42 6.27 -9.17 12.46
N SER A 43 5.64 -9.54 13.59
CA SER A 43 4.43 -8.87 14.07
C SER A 43 4.62 -7.35 14.24
N PRO A 44 5.71 -6.85 14.86
CA PRO A 44 5.99 -5.41 14.91
C PRO A 44 6.13 -4.76 13.53
N ALA A 45 6.87 -5.38 12.60
CA ALA A 45 7.03 -4.86 11.25
C ALA A 45 5.69 -4.70 10.52
N LYS A 46 4.78 -5.69 10.65
CA LYS A 46 3.43 -5.61 10.06
C LYS A 46 2.62 -4.43 10.61
N VAL A 47 2.72 -4.17 11.92
CA VAL A 47 2.05 -3.01 12.55
C VAL A 47 2.64 -1.71 12.01
N ARG A 48 3.97 -1.55 12.00
CA ARG A 48 4.63 -0.34 11.51
C ARG A 48 4.35 -0.08 10.03
N LEU A 49 4.33 -1.12 9.19
CA LEU A 49 3.94 -1.04 7.79
C LEU A 49 2.48 -0.59 7.64
N ALA A 50 1.56 -1.14 8.43
CA ALA A 50 0.15 -0.73 8.39
C ALA A 50 -0.04 0.74 8.82
N GLU A 51 0.69 1.19 9.85
CA GLU A 51 0.71 2.58 10.32
C GLU A 51 1.26 3.53 9.24
N ALA A 52 2.40 3.18 8.63
CA ALA A 52 3.07 4.00 7.63
C ALA A 52 2.21 4.22 6.37
N TYR A 53 1.40 3.24 5.98
CA TYR A 53 0.47 3.37 4.87
C TYR A 53 -0.88 3.98 5.27
N ALA A 54 -1.14 4.22 6.56
CA ALA A 54 -2.30 4.94 7.09
C ALA A 54 -3.67 4.51 6.49
N GLY A 55 -3.80 3.22 6.17
CA GLY A 55 -5.00 2.63 5.56
C GLY A 55 -4.99 2.54 4.02
N ASP A 56 -3.95 3.02 3.34
CA ASP A 56 -3.69 2.73 1.91
C ASP A 56 -3.22 1.29 1.72
N ARG A 57 -4.20 0.37 1.73
CA ARG A 57 -3.96 -1.06 1.53
C ARG A 57 -3.43 -1.38 0.14
N THR A 58 -3.76 -0.58 -0.86
CA THR A 58 -3.32 -0.80 -2.24
C THR A 58 -1.84 -0.49 -2.34
N GLY A 59 -1.41 0.67 -1.86
CA GLY A 59 0.00 1.04 -1.78
C GLY A 59 0.82 0.00 -1.02
N LEU A 60 0.35 -0.42 0.16
CA LEU A 60 1.03 -1.44 0.96
C LEU A 60 1.13 -2.78 0.21
N SER A 61 0.07 -3.20 -0.48
CA SER A 61 0.08 -4.46 -1.24
C SER A 61 1.05 -4.41 -2.43
N VAL A 62 1.14 -3.26 -3.12
CA VAL A 62 2.09 -3.06 -4.22
C VAL A 62 3.53 -3.14 -3.70
N TYR A 63 3.83 -2.46 -2.60
CA TYR A 63 5.15 -2.50 -1.96
C TYR A 63 5.54 -3.92 -1.52
N MET A 64 4.65 -4.61 -0.79
CA MET A 64 4.90 -5.99 -0.37
C MET A 64 5.04 -6.96 -1.55
N SER A 65 4.39 -6.69 -2.69
CA SER A 65 4.55 -7.49 -3.91
C SER A 65 5.94 -7.33 -4.54
N ALA A 66 6.51 -6.14 -4.50
CA ALA A 66 7.88 -5.92 -4.96
C ALA A 66 8.89 -6.68 -4.09
N LEU A 67 8.72 -6.65 -2.76
CA LEU A 67 9.55 -7.42 -1.84
C LEU A 67 9.35 -8.93 -1.98
N TYR A 68 8.11 -9.38 -2.21
CA TYR A 68 7.81 -10.80 -2.47
C TYR A 68 8.55 -11.32 -3.71
N ALA A 69 8.60 -10.55 -4.80
CA ALA A 69 9.36 -10.91 -5.99
C ALA A 69 10.87 -11.03 -5.70
N ALA A 70 11.41 -10.13 -4.88
CA ALA A 70 12.80 -10.22 -4.44
C ALA A 70 13.05 -11.47 -3.56
N ALA A 71 12.13 -11.77 -2.65
CA ALA A 71 12.21 -12.94 -1.76
C ALA A 71 12.12 -14.27 -2.52
N LEU A 72 11.27 -14.37 -3.55
CA LEU A 72 11.20 -15.56 -4.41
C LEU A 72 12.54 -15.87 -5.08
N ASN A 73 13.29 -14.84 -5.48
CA ASN A 73 14.59 -15.01 -6.11
C ASN A 73 15.69 -15.39 -5.09
N GLU A 74 15.63 -14.86 -3.87
CA GLU A 74 16.66 -15.08 -2.85
C GLU A 74 16.44 -16.31 -1.99
N LEU A 75 15.20 -16.78 -1.87
CA LEU A 75 14.81 -17.95 -1.09
C LEU A 75 14.20 -19.04 -1.99
N PRO A 76 14.93 -19.55 -3.00
CA PRO A 76 14.37 -20.45 -4.02
C PRO A 76 13.91 -21.81 -3.46
N THR A 77 14.40 -22.20 -2.28
CA THR A 77 14.02 -23.44 -1.59
C THR A 77 12.88 -23.26 -0.59
N THR A 78 12.48 -22.01 -0.31
CA THR A 78 11.38 -21.71 0.61
C THR A 78 10.05 -21.89 -0.11
N SER A 79 9.05 -22.42 0.60
CA SER A 79 7.76 -22.68 -0.03
C SER A 79 7.06 -21.39 -0.48
N ALA A 80 6.52 -21.42 -1.70
CA ALA A 80 5.81 -20.28 -2.25
C ALA A 80 4.55 -19.92 -1.43
N ASP A 81 3.87 -20.90 -0.82
CA ASP A 81 2.72 -20.63 0.06
C ASP A 81 3.15 -19.91 1.34
N TRP A 82 4.29 -20.27 1.93
CA TRP A 82 4.81 -19.57 3.11
C TRP A 82 5.19 -18.13 2.77
N LEU A 83 5.92 -17.91 1.67
CA LEU A 83 6.27 -16.57 1.20
C LEU A 83 5.01 -15.75 0.86
N TYR A 84 4.04 -16.33 0.17
CA TYR A 84 2.77 -15.67 -0.12
C TYR A 84 2.00 -15.31 1.17
N GLY A 85 1.98 -16.20 2.15
CA GLY A 85 1.40 -15.97 3.46
C GLY A 85 2.08 -14.81 4.22
N ALA A 86 3.42 -14.81 4.21
CA ALA A 86 4.25 -13.83 4.89
C ALA A 86 4.17 -12.44 4.26
N PHE A 87 4.21 -12.34 2.93
CA PHE A 87 4.28 -11.05 2.23
C PHE A 87 2.90 -10.51 1.81
N ILE A 88 2.00 -11.35 1.30
CA ILE A 88 0.79 -10.89 0.60
C ILE A 88 -0.50 -11.13 1.38
N ARG A 89 -0.66 -12.32 1.97
CA ARG A 89 -1.97 -12.73 2.51
C ARG A 89 -2.48 -11.77 3.59
N TRP A 90 -1.62 -11.27 4.45
CA TRP A 90 -2.02 -10.40 5.56
C TRP A 90 -2.41 -8.98 5.11
N THR A 91 -1.86 -8.44 4.02
CA THR A 91 -2.22 -7.09 3.51
C THR A 91 -3.68 -7.04 3.04
N ARG A 92 -4.21 -8.21 2.64
CA ARG A 92 -5.61 -8.40 2.23
C ARG A 92 -6.59 -8.40 3.41
N SER A 93 -6.11 -8.66 4.63
CA SER A 93 -6.95 -8.72 5.83
C SER A 93 -7.02 -7.40 6.60
N LEU A 94 -6.27 -6.38 6.20
CA LEU A 94 -6.30 -5.07 6.85
C LEU A 94 -7.66 -4.38 6.64
N PRO A 95 -8.16 -3.60 7.61
CA PRO A 95 -9.36 -2.80 7.41
C PRO A 95 -9.13 -1.78 6.29
N ARG A 96 -10.08 -1.63 5.37
CA ARG A 96 -10.04 -0.50 4.43
C ARG A 96 -10.37 0.76 5.22
N LYS A 97 -9.55 1.80 5.09
CA LYS A 97 -10.01 3.14 5.43
C LYS A 97 -11.07 3.50 4.40
N SER A 98 -12.32 3.57 4.81
CA SER A 98 -13.35 4.18 3.97
C SER A 98 -12.85 5.56 3.58
N PRO A 99 -12.87 5.94 2.29
CA PRO A 99 -12.67 7.34 1.95
C PRO A 99 -13.67 8.11 2.79
N ALA A 100 -13.21 9.12 3.54
CA ALA A 100 -14.11 10.03 4.23
C ALA A 100 -15.16 10.44 3.20
N ALA A 101 -16.43 10.10 3.47
CA ALA A 101 -17.50 10.42 2.54
C ALA A 101 -17.39 11.90 2.21
N PRO A 102 -17.42 12.31 0.93
CA PRO A 102 -17.55 13.72 0.63
C PRO A 102 -18.86 14.18 1.28
N ASP A 103 -18.74 15.03 2.30
CA ASP A 103 -19.88 15.78 2.79
C ASP A 103 -20.38 16.63 1.62
N GLY A 104 -21.59 16.34 1.16
CA GLY A 104 -22.11 16.89 -0.07
C GLY A 104 -22.87 15.89 -0.93
N ARG A 105 -23.88 15.24 -0.35
CA ARG A 105 -25.01 14.74 -1.14
C ARG A 105 -25.76 15.96 -1.69
N ARG A 106 -25.29 16.54 -2.80
CA ARG A 106 -26.08 17.51 -3.58
C ARG A 106 -27.16 16.72 -4.33
N ASN A 107 -28.39 17.13 -4.14
CA ASN A 107 -29.61 16.40 -4.48
C ASN A 107 -29.79 16.44 -6.01
N LYS A 108 -30.09 15.30 -6.65
CA LYS A 108 -30.35 15.21 -8.11
C LYS A 108 -31.48 16.14 -8.60
N LYS A 109 -32.33 16.64 -7.69
CA LYS A 109 -33.38 17.64 -7.98
C LYS A 109 -32.83 19.04 -8.28
N GLU A 110 -31.66 19.43 -7.77
CA GLU A 110 -31.13 20.79 -7.95
C GLU A 110 -30.41 20.98 -9.29
N ILE A 111 -29.66 19.98 -9.74
CA ILE A 111 -28.97 19.99 -11.05
C ILE A 111 -29.96 20.09 -12.23
N ASN A 112 -31.14 19.45 -12.13
CA ASN A 112 -32.14 19.53 -13.20
C ASN A 112 -32.91 20.86 -13.22
N ARG A 113 -32.78 21.71 -12.19
CA ARG A 113 -33.45 23.02 -12.14
C ARG A 113 -32.62 24.13 -12.81
N ALA A 114 -31.30 23.96 -12.88
CA ALA A 114 -30.38 24.96 -13.46
C ALA A 114 -30.29 24.93 -15.01
N VAL A 115 -30.88 23.92 -15.66
CA VAL A 115 -30.83 23.77 -17.14
C VAL A 115 -32.04 24.38 -17.85
N ARG A 116 -33.09 24.78 -17.10
CA ARG A 116 -34.31 25.36 -17.67
C ARG A 116 -34.44 26.84 -17.33
N THR A 117 -33.63 27.66 -18.00
CA THR A 117 -33.96 29.08 -18.18
C THR A 117 -33.84 29.38 -19.67
N PRO A 118 -34.97 29.57 -20.40
CA PRO A 118 -34.92 30.07 -21.76
C PRO A 118 -34.45 31.53 -21.72
N GLN A 119 -33.40 31.84 -22.50
CA GLN A 119 -33.00 33.21 -22.81
C GLN A 119 -34.15 33.90 -23.59
N PRO A 120 -34.55 35.14 -23.27
CA PRO A 120 -35.56 35.86 -24.02
C PRO A 120 -35.01 36.37 -25.38
N VAL A 121 -35.90 36.26 -26.37
CA VAL A 121 -35.95 36.68 -27.79
C VAL A 121 -34.72 37.29 -28.47
#